data_AF-A0A7S4AFB8-F1
#
_entry.id   AF-A0A7S4AFB8-F1
#
_cell.length_a   1.000
_cell.length_b   1.000
_cell.length_c   1.000
_cell.angle_alpha   90.00
_cell.angle_beta   90.00
_cell.angle_gamma   90.00
#
_symmetry.space_group_name_H-M   'P 1'
#
loop_
_entity.id
_entity.type
_entity.pdbx_description
1 polymer ?
#
loop_
_entity_poly.entity_id
_entity_poly.type
_entity_poly.pdbx_seq_one_letter_code
_entity_poly.pdbx_strand_id
1 'polypeptide(L)'
;KQAGITPSTVANTRAQQDAIAGVRYSSQHFVVTKGDTLNTKDYFFAQERQRRNDEIKHLEDAKKKPKVIANLNAKALDLIEEFASKGKEVYKEEDAKLLPVTTLKVLCQWKQQSKIPSKKDPLLNMWMEVKNVPSPIPPWRPVDEALLEKLKTDEITIADTALGREKLQLQKNSLACLAAMNEEERANFNISAEIWEGLQSAITEV
;
A
#
# COMPACT_ATOMS: atom_id res chain seq x y z
N LYS A 1 2.22 -13.29 24.56
CA LYS A 1 0.91 -12.87 25.10
C LYS A 1 -0.09 -12.85 23.95
N GLN A 2 -0.98 -13.83 23.86
CA GLN A 2 -2.08 -13.82 22.89
C GLN A 2 -3.03 -12.70 23.32
N ALA A 3 -3.27 -11.72 22.45
CA ALA A 3 -4.37 -10.79 22.65
C ALA A 3 -5.65 -11.62 22.62
N GLY A 4 -6.41 -11.62 23.72
CA GLY A 4 -7.66 -12.37 23.82
C GLY A 4 -8.64 -11.84 22.79
N ILE A 5 -8.92 -12.64 21.76
CA ILE A 5 -10.01 -12.38 20.83
C ILE A 5 -11.28 -12.45 21.67
N THR A 6 -11.94 -11.30 21.86
CA THR A 6 -13.17 -11.25 22.65
C THR A 6 -14.32 -11.63 21.74
N PRO A 7 -15.07 -12.71 22.01
CA PRO A 7 -16.17 -13.12 21.15
C PRO A 7 -17.29 -12.07 21.22
N SER A 8 -17.60 -11.43 20.09
CA SER A 8 -18.78 -10.56 19.97
C SER A 8 -20.02 -11.44 19.82
N THR A 9 -21.13 -11.03 20.42
CA THR A 9 -22.37 -11.83 20.48
C THR A 9 -23.44 -11.40 19.48
N VAL A 10 -23.19 -10.32 18.72
CA VAL A 10 -24.19 -9.73 17.81
C VAL A 10 -23.70 -9.83 16.36
N ALA A 11 -24.45 -10.58 15.54
CA ALA A 11 -24.20 -10.72 14.11
C ALA A 11 -24.33 -9.38 13.36
N ASN A 12 -23.65 -9.26 12.23
CA ASN A 12 -23.60 -8.06 11.38
C ASN A 12 -23.03 -6.81 12.07
N THR A 13 -22.23 -6.99 13.11
CA THR A 13 -21.56 -5.89 13.80
C THR A 13 -20.08 -5.81 13.43
N ARG A 14 -19.54 -4.58 13.42
CA ARG A 14 -18.10 -4.35 13.24
C ARG A 14 -17.26 -5.16 14.22
N ALA A 15 -17.69 -5.24 15.48
CA ALA A 15 -16.99 -6.02 16.51
C ALA A 15 -16.91 -7.52 16.17
N GLN A 16 -17.98 -8.10 15.60
CA GLN A 16 -17.96 -9.49 15.15
C GLN A 16 -17.05 -9.69 13.94
N GLN A 17 -17.08 -8.76 12.98
CA GLN A 17 -16.22 -8.80 11.79
C GLN A 17 -14.74 -8.66 12.17
N ASP A 18 -14.42 -7.74 13.09
CA ASP A 18 -13.05 -7.56 13.61
C ASP A 18 -12.58 -8.80 14.38
N ALA A 19 -13.47 -9.43 15.17
CA ALA A 19 -13.15 -10.68 15.87
C ALA A 19 -12.86 -11.83 14.90
N ILE A 20 -13.64 -11.97 13.82
CA ILE A 20 -13.42 -12.98 12.78
C ILE A 20 -12.12 -12.69 12.01
N ALA A 21 -11.84 -11.42 11.69
CA ALA A 21 -10.64 -11.00 10.97
C ALA A 21 -9.35 -11.26 11.76
N GLY A 22 -9.43 -11.23 13.10
CA GLY A 22 -8.31 -11.50 14.00
C GLY A 22 -8.00 -12.99 14.20
N VAL A 23 -8.83 -13.90 13.66
CA VAL A 23 -8.65 -15.34 13.81
C VAL A 23 -7.44 -15.85 13.04
N ARG A 24 -6.66 -16.74 13.65
CA ARG A 24 -5.50 -17.41 13.01
C ARG A 24 -5.72 -18.87 12.68
N TYR A 25 -6.64 -19.54 13.38
CA TYR A 25 -6.82 -20.99 13.29
C TYR A 25 -8.31 -21.36 13.15
N SER A 26 -8.59 -22.49 12.51
CA SER A 26 -9.97 -22.98 12.33
C SER A 26 -10.72 -23.19 13.65
N SER A 27 -10.02 -23.58 14.73
CA SER A 27 -10.61 -23.73 16.07
C SER A 27 -11.08 -22.40 16.66
N GLN A 28 -10.35 -21.31 16.39
CA GLN A 28 -10.75 -19.97 16.81
C GLN A 28 -11.92 -19.45 15.99
N HIS A 29 -12.01 -19.81 14.70
CA HIS A 29 -13.20 -19.51 13.89
C HIS A 29 -14.44 -20.14 14.53
N PHE A 30 -14.36 -21.42 14.91
CA PHE A 30 -15.46 -22.10 15.59
C PHE A 30 -15.90 -21.38 16.88
N VAL A 31 -14.95 -20.89 17.68
CA VAL A 31 -15.25 -20.14 18.92
C VAL A 31 -15.89 -18.78 18.61
N VAL A 32 -15.36 -18.03 17.65
CA VAL A 32 -15.83 -16.67 17.31
C VAL A 32 -17.19 -16.72 16.58
N THR A 33 -17.40 -17.70 15.72
CA THR A 33 -18.68 -17.91 15.02
C THR A 33 -19.68 -18.73 15.84
N LYS A 34 -19.26 -19.27 16.99
CA LYS A 34 -20.05 -20.20 17.83
C LYS A 34 -20.56 -21.42 17.05
N GLY A 35 -19.79 -21.89 16.07
CA GLY A 35 -20.18 -22.99 15.20
C GLY A 35 -21.15 -22.61 14.07
N ASP A 36 -21.44 -21.32 13.87
CA ASP A 36 -22.19 -20.85 12.72
C ASP A 36 -21.36 -20.94 11.42
N THR A 37 -22.07 -20.95 10.28
CA THR A 37 -21.52 -21.12 8.95
C THR A 37 -20.67 -19.92 8.51
N LEU A 38 -19.56 -20.22 7.82
CA LEU A 38 -18.60 -19.22 7.31
C LEU A 38 -19.10 -18.49 6.06
N ASN A 39 -20.33 -18.74 5.59
CA ASN A 39 -20.88 -18.11 4.38
C ASN A 39 -21.80 -16.91 4.70
N THR A 40 -21.54 -16.25 5.82
CA THR A 40 -22.29 -15.06 6.25
C THR A 40 -21.60 -13.80 5.76
N LYS A 41 -22.37 -12.70 5.64
CA LYS A 41 -21.84 -11.39 5.25
C LYS A 41 -20.65 -10.97 6.12
N ASP A 42 -20.69 -11.31 7.41
CA ASP A 42 -19.62 -11.02 8.36
C ASP A 42 -18.29 -11.66 7.99
N TYR A 43 -18.28 -12.85 7.40
CA TYR A 43 -17.05 -13.49 6.97
C TYR A 43 -16.40 -12.74 5.80
N PHE A 44 -17.19 -12.36 4.79
CA PHE A 44 -16.70 -11.57 3.67
C PHE A 44 -16.18 -10.19 4.11
N PHE A 45 -16.89 -9.55 5.03
CA PHE A 45 -16.44 -8.28 5.62
C PHE A 45 -15.18 -8.45 6.46
N ALA A 46 -15.09 -9.50 7.27
CA ALA A 46 -13.91 -9.80 8.08
C ALA A 46 -12.67 -10.03 7.21
N GLN A 47 -12.80 -10.78 6.12
CA GLN A 47 -11.69 -11.03 5.20
C GLN A 47 -11.23 -9.72 4.52
N GLU A 48 -12.16 -8.86 4.12
CA GLU A 48 -11.82 -7.56 3.54
C GLU A 48 -11.18 -6.63 4.59
N ARG A 49 -11.62 -6.68 5.86
CA ARG A 49 -10.97 -5.97 6.97
C ARG A 49 -9.54 -6.43 7.18
N GLN A 50 -9.30 -7.74 7.15
CA GLN A 50 -7.97 -8.30 7.26
C GLN A 50 -7.06 -7.77 6.14
N ARG A 51 -7.54 -7.83 4.88
CA ARG A 51 -6.82 -7.29 3.73
C ARG A 51 -6.50 -5.80 3.89
N ARG A 52 -7.48 -4.99 4.30
CA ARG A 52 -7.28 -3.55 4.55
C ARG A 52 -6.28 -3.29 5.68
N ASN A 53 -6.32 -4.07 6.77
CA ASN A 53 -5.38 -3.95 7.88
C ASN A 53 -3.94 -4.26 7.46
N ASP A 54 -3.76 -5.29 6.62
CA ASP A 54 -2.44 -5.62 6.07
C ASP A 54 -1.92 -4.49 5.16
N GLU A 55 -2.78 -3.90 4.33
CA GLU A 55 -2.44 -2.76 3.48
C GLU A 55 -2.12 -1.50 4.31
N ILE A 56 -2.92 -1.21 5.34
CA ILE A 56 -2.67 -0.10 6.29
C ILE A 56 -1.29 -0.27 6.91
N LYS A 57 -0.98 -1.47 7.39
CA LYS A 57 0.33 -1.77 7.99
C LYS A 57 1.46 -1.56 6.99
N HIS A 58 1.28 -2.03 5.76
CA HIS A 58 2.26 -1.83 4.69
C HIS A 58 2.49 -0.34 4.38
N LEU A 59 1.42 0.46 4.27
CA LEU A 59 1.50 1.89 4.05
C LEU A 59 2.11 2.64 5.23
N GLU A 60 1.79 2.26 6.47
CA GLU A 60 2.41 2.85 7.67
C GLU A 60 3.91 2.55 7.75
N ASP A 61 4.33 1.34 7.38
CA ASP A 61 5.73 0.97 7.29
C ASP A 61 6.43 1.70 6.14
N ALA A 62 5.75 1.85 5.00
CA ALA A 62 6.24 2.64 3.87
C ALA A 62 6.42 4.10 4.25
N LYS A 63 5.51 4.71 5.03
CA LYS A 63 5.57 6.11 5.51
C LYS A 63 6.79 6.39 6.40
N LYS A 64 7.29 5.39 7.14
CA LYS A 64 8.48 5.56 8.01
C LYS A 64 9.73 5.92 7.22
N LYS A 65 9.94 5.32 6.06
CA LYS A 65 11.17 5.52 5.26
C LYS A 65 11.29 6.97 4.75
N PRO A 66 10.31 7.56 4.03
CA PRO A 66 10.38 8.96 3.63
C PRO A 66 10.53 9.93 4.80
N LYS A 67 9.93 9.66 5.97
CA LYS A 67 10.09 10.51 7.15
C LYS A 67 11.54 10.56 7.64
N VAL A 68 12.21 9.41 7.71
CA VAL A 68 13.64 9.34 8.06
C VAL A 68 14.48 10.14 7.07
N ILE A 69 14.11 10.10 5.79
CA ILE A 69 14.82 10.77 4.70
C ILE A 69 14.61 12.27 4.74
N ALA A 70 13.38 12.73 4.96
CA ALA A 70 13.08 14.15 5.12
C ALA A 70 13.91 14.74 6.27
N ASN A 71 14.00 14.01 7.40
CA ASN A 71 14.84 14.42 8.52
C ASN A 71 16.34 14.41 8.20
N LEU A 72 16.82 13.41 7.45
CA LEU A 72 18.21 13.36 6.98
C LEU A 72 18.53 14.48 5.98
N ASN A 73 17.59 14.78 5.09
CA ASN A 73 17.71 15.86 4.11
C ASN A 73 17.81 17.21 4.81
N ALA A 74 16.91 17.51 5.75
CA ALA A 74 16.97 18.72 6.55
C ALA A 74 18.34 18.86 7.26
N LYS A 75 18.77 17.82 7.98
CA LYS A 75 20.08 17.81 8.65
C LYS A 75 21.26 17.99 7.70
N ALA A 76 21.23 17.35 6.54
CA ALA A 76 22.30 17.48 5.55
C ALA A 76 22.37 18.89 4.97
N LEU A 77 21.22 19.49 4.67
CA LEU A 77 21.13 20.87 4.18
C LEU A 77 21.60 21.87 5.23
N ASP A 78 21.16 21.73 6.48
CA ASP A 78 21.61 22.57 7.61
C ASP A 78 23.13 22.51 7.77
N LEU A 79 23.71 21.31 7.68
CA LEU A 79 25.17 21.11 7.77
C LEU A 79 25.92 21.74 6.60
N ILE A 80 25.36 21.67 5.38
CA ILE A 80 25.95 22.29 4.19
C ILE A 80 25.91 23.82 4.32
N GLU A 81 24.81 24.38 4.80
CA GLU A 81 24.67 25.82 5.05
C GLU A 81 25.63 26.32 6.14
N GLU A 82 25.73 25.59 7.25
CA GLU A 82 26.68 25.91 8.32
C GLU A 82 28.13 25.88 7.80
N PHE A 83 28.47 24.91 6.95
CA PHE A 83 29.81 24.84 6.36
C PHE A 83 30.08 25.95 5.35
N ALA A 84 29.08 26.28 4.52
CA ALA A 84 29.14 27.37 3.57
C ALA A 84 29.33 28.73 4.26
N SER A 85 28.66 28.96 5.41
CA SER A 85 28.86 30.17 6.21
C SER A 85 30.30 30.36 6.73
N LYS A 86 31.06 29.26 6.84
CA LYS A 86 32.49 29.26 7.22
C LYS A 86 33.42 29.40 6.01
N GLY A 87 32.88 29.64 4.82
CA GLY A 87 33.62 29.80 3.57
C GLY A 87 34.18 28.50 3.00
N LYS A 88 33.65 27.34 3.39
CA LYS A 88 34.12 26.00 2.97
C LYS A 88 33.04 25.28 2.19
N GLU A 89 33.44 24.53 1.16
CA GLU A 89 32.49 23.82 0.29
C GLU A 89 32.54 22.31 0.51
N VAL A 90 31.44 21.74 1.01
CA VAL A 90 31.30 20.29 1.28
C VAL A 90 31.50 19.40 0.04
N TYR A 91 31.34 19.96 -1.16
CA TYR A 91 31.47 19.26 -2.44
C TYR A 91 32.92 19.18 -2.96
N LYS A 92 33.83 20.03 -2.45
CA LYS A 92 35.26 20.01 -2.78
C LYS A 92 35.97 19.01 -1.89
N GLU A 93 36.90 18.24 -2.46
CA GLU A 93 37.62 17.19 -1.70
C GLU A 93 38.45 17.77 -0.56
N GLU A 94 39.08 18.91 -0.81
CA GLU A 94 40.02 19.58 0.10
C GLU A 94 39.31 20.02 1.39
N ASP A 95 38.12 20.59 1.24
CA ASP A 95 37.26 21.00 2.35
C ASP A 95 36.55 19.80 2.99
N ALA A 96 36.18 18.78 2.20
CA ALA A 96 35.54 17.58 2.71
C ALA A 96 36.47 16.76 3.64
N LYS A 97 37.79 16.81 3.43
CA LYS A 97 38.80 16.20 4.34
C LYS A 97 38.76 16.81 5.74
N LEU A 98 38.33 18.06 5.88
CA LEU A 98 38.23 18.77 7.15
C LEU A 98 36.95 18.45 7.91
N LEU A 99 35.99 17.77 7.29
CA LEU A 99 34.73 17.41 7.93
C LEU A 99 34.93 16.38 9.06
N PRO A 100 34.19 16.53 10.16
CA PRO A 100 34.08 15.49 11.17
C PRO A 100 33.48 14.20 10.59
N VAL A 101 33.86 13.06 11.17
CA VAL A 101 33.33 11.74 10.78
C VAL A 101 31.80 11.69 10.91
N THR A 102 31.25 12.35 11.93
CA THR A 102 29.80 12.44 12.17
C THR A 102 29.08 13.18 11.02
N THR A 103 29.65 14.28 10.55
CA THR A 103 29.10 15.08 9.44
C THR A 103 29.19 14.32 8.12
N LEU A 104 30.35 13.73 7.80
CA LEU A 104 30.50 12.87 6.63
C LEU A 104 29.51 11.69 6.65
N LYS A 105 29.23 11.13 7.82
CA LYS A 105 28.25 10.05 7.98
C LYS A 105 26.84 10.48 7.63
N VAL A 106 26.40 11.66 8.09
CA VAL A 106 25.08 12.19 7.73
C VAL A 106 24.98 12.43 6.22
N LEU A 107 26.02 13.00 5.61
CA LEU A 107 26.06 13.28 4.18
C LEU A 107 26.02 12.00 3.33
N CYS A 108 26.80 10.98 3.71
CA CYS A 108 26.73 9.68 3.05
C CYS A 108 25.38 9.00 3.27
N GLN A 109 24.77 9.06 4.48
CA GLN A 109 23.42 8.50 4.74
C GLN A 109 22.34 9.16 3.90
N TRP A 110 22.45 10.46 3.69
CA TRP A 110 21.51 11.24 2.91
C TRP A 110 21.49 10.83 1.44
N LYS A 111 22.67 10.54 0.87
CA LYS A 111 22.83 10.14 -0.54
C LYS A 111 22.70 8.64 -0.76
N GLN A 112 23.23 7.83 0.15
CA GLN A 112 23.29 6.38 0.05
C GLN A 112 22.86 5.75 1.37
N GLN A 113 21.69 5.13 1.39
CA GLN A 113 21.11 4.47 2.58
C GLN A 113 21.69 3.07 2.84
N SER A 114 22.91 2.83 2.38
CA SER A 114 23.60 1.55 2.50
C SER A 114 24.36 1.48 3.82
N LYS A 115 25.05 0.35 4.04
CA LYS A 115 26.01 0.24 5.15
C LYS A 115 27.14 1.24 4.93
N ILE A 116 27.26 2.18 5.85
CA ILE A 116 28.31 3.19 5.81
C ILE A 116 29.48 2.73 6.67
N PRO A 117 30.73 2.94 6.20
CA PRO A 117 31.92 2.68 6.99
C PRO A 117 31.94 3.45 8.31
N SER A 118 32.78 3.03 9.27
CA SER A 118 32.96 3.74 10.54
C SER A 118 34.22 4.62 10.57
N LYS A 119 35.16 4.39 9.64
CA LYS A 119 36.45 5.08 9.55
C LYS A 119 36.36 6.27 8.58
N LYS A 120 37.17 7.31 8.81
CA LYS A 120 37.13 8.58 8.08
C LYS A 120 37.46 8.43 6.58
N ASP A 121 38.58 7.80 6.24
CA ASP A 121 39.03 7.74 4.84
C ASP A 121 38.06 6.97 3.92
N PRO A 122 37.55 5.78 4.32
CA PRO A 122 36.51 5.10 3.54
C PRO A 122 35.21 5.90 3.41
N LEU A 123 34.88 6.72 4.41
CA LEU A 123 33.70 7.58 4.38
C LEU A 123 33.85 8.75 3.41
N LEU A 124 35.04 9.35 3.38
CA LEU A 124 35.37 10.42 2.45
C LEU A 124 35.36 9.91 1.01
N ASN A 125 35.95 8.74 0.76
CA ASN A 125 35.92 8.11 -0.57
C ASN A 125 34.47 7.86 -1.02
N MET A 126 33.65 7.27 -0.14
CA MET A 126 32.23 7.07 -0.40
C MET A 126 31.51 8.40 -0.68
N TRP A 127 31.76 9.45 0.11
CA TRP A 127 31.16 10.77 -0.12
C TRP A 127 31.50 11.31 -1.52
N MET A 128 32.76 11.19 -1.94
CA MET A 128 33.22 11.68 -3.23
C MET A 128 32.56 10.96 -4.41
N GLU A 129 32.18 9.70 -4.24
CA GLU A 129 31.41 8.93 -5.23
C GLU A 129 29.93 9.34 -5.27
N VAL A 130 29.31 9.55 -4.10
CA VAL A 130 27.85 9.71 -4.00
C VAL A 130 27.37 11.16 -4.01
N LYS A 131 28.26 12.15 -3.86
CA LYS A 131 27.89 13.58 -3.71
C LYS A 131 27.00 14.11 -4.84
N ASN A 132 27.20 13.62 -6.06
CA ASN A 132 26.46 14.04 -7.26
C ASN A 132 25.19 13.22 -7.53
N VAL A 133 24.93 12.17 -6.74
CA VAL A 133 23.77 11.29 -6.94
C VAL A 133 22.52 11.95 -6.35
N PRO A 134 21.36 11.92 -7.04
CA PRO A 134 20.10 12.36 -6.47
C PRO A 134 19.66 11.41 -5.34
N SER A 135 18.94 11.94 -4.33
CA SER A 135 18.45 11.11 -3.23
C SER A 135 17.44 10.06 -3.77
N PRO A 136 17.59 8.77 -3.42
CA PRO A 136 16.96 7.69 -4.17
C PRO A 136 15.46 7.45 -3.90
N ILE A 137 14.88 8.09 -2.88
CA ILE A 137 13.51 7.75 -2.45
C ILE A 137 12.59 8.95 -2.62
N PRO A 138 11.47 8.79 -3.35
CA PRO A 138 10.49 9.83 -3.50
C PRO A 138 9.86 10.18 -2.15
N PRO A 139 9.49 11.46 -1.94
CA PRO A 139 8.77 11.87 -0.74
C PRO A 139 7.42 11.15 -0.65
N TRP A 140 6.95 10.96 0.59
CA TRP A 140 5.59 10.45 0.83
C TRP A 140 4.57 11.39 0.18
N ARG A 141 3.76 10.87 -0.76
CA ARG A 141 2.89 11.72 -1.57
C ARG A 141 1.54 11.94 -0.87
N PRO A 142 0.87 13.07 -1.13
CA PRO A 142 -0.48 13.30 -0.62
C PRO A 142 -1.48 12.21 -1.03
N VAL A 143 -1.30 11.59 -2.20
CA VAL A 143 -2.13 10.47 -2.68
C VAL A 143 -1.97 9.23 -1.80
N ASP A 144 -0.75 8.96 -1.32
CA ASP A 144 -0.47 7.81 -0.45
C ASP A 144 -1.06 8.05 0.96
N GLU A 145 -1.02 9.30 1.44
CA GLU A 145 -1.70 9.70 2.70
C GLU A 145 -3.23 9.59 2.57
N ALA A 146 -3.81 10.09 1.47
CA ALA A 146 -5.24 10.01 1.21
C ALA A 146 -5.72 8.56 1.13
N LEU A 147 -4.92 7.68 0.52
CA LEU A 147 -5.22 6.24 0.49
C LEU A 147 -5.19 5.61 1.88
N LEU A 148 -4.18 5.96 2.70
CA LEU A 148 -4.08 5.46 4.07
C LEU A 148 -5.28 5.88 4.92
N GLU A 149 -5.68 7.16 4.84
CA GLU A 149 -6.84 7.68 5.56
C GLU A 149 -8.15 7.04 5.06
N LYS A 150 -8.29 6.87 3.74
CA LYS A 150 -9.42 6.19 3.14
C LYS A 150 -9.56 4.76 3.66
N LEU A 151 -8.47 3.98 3.70
CA LEU A 151 -8.50 2.61 4.21
C LEU A 151 -8.88 2.52 5.69
N LYS A 152 -8.54 3.53 6.50
CA LYS A 152 -8.86 3.61 7.93
C LYS A 152 -10.30 4.03 8.22
N THR A 153 -10.84 4.93 7.40
CA THR A 153 -12.12 5.60 7.65
C THR A 153 -13.29 4.98 6.90
N ASP A 154 -13.05 4.44 5.70
CA ASP A 154 -14.11 3.93 4.84
C ASP A 154 -14.83 2.73 5.47
N GLU A 155 -16.15 2.80 5.45
CA GLU A 155 -16.99 1.65 5.70
C GLU A 155 -16.79 0.59 4.60
N ILE A 156 -16.85 -0.68 4.97
CA ILE A 156 -16.71 -1.79 4.03
C ILE A 156 -18.10 -2.19 3.58
N THR A 157 -18.35 -2.06 2.29
CA THR A 157 -19.58 -2.52 1.66
C THR A 157 -19.37 -3.89 1.01
N ILE A 158 -20.46 -4.57 0.65
CA ILE A 158 -20.34 -5.91 0.02
C ILE A 158 -19.60 -5.82 -1.32
N ALA A 159 -19.70 -4.69 -2.01
CA ALA A 159 -18.99 -4.43 -3.27
C ALA A 159 -17.46 -4.43 -3.08
N ASP A 160 -17.00 -4.02 -1.90
CA ASP A 160 -15.57 -4.00 -1.55
C ASP A 160 -15.02 -5.39 -1.22
N THR A 161 -15.87 -6.39 -1.01
CA THR A 161 -15.41 -7.75 -0.68
C THR A 161 -14.97 -8.51 -1.94
N ALA A 162 -14.27 -9.62 -1.76
CA ALA A 162 -13.93 -10.52 -2.88
C ALA A 162 -15.18 -10.97 -3.65
N LEU A 163 -16.27 -11.27 -2.95
CA LEU A 163 -17.55 -11.64 -3.56
C LEU A 163 -18.12 -10.51 -4.42
N GLY A 164 -18.03 -9.26 -3.94
CA GLY A 164 -18.47 -8.08 -4.69
C GLY A 164 -17.65 -7.87 -5.96
N ARG A 165 -16.32 -8.00 -5.86
CA ARG A 165 -15.41 -7.91 -7.01
C ARG A 165 -15.66 -9.01 -8.04
N GLU A 166 -15.83 -10.25 -7.59
CA GLU A 166 -16.16 -11.39 -8.46
C GLU A 166 -17.51 -11.21 -9.15
N LYS A 167 -18.54 -10.73 -8.43
CA LYS A 167 -19.84 -10.42 -9.02
C LYS A 167 -19.71 -9.37 -10.13
N LEU A 168 -18.96 -8.31 -9.91
CA LEU A 168 -18.73 -7.27 -10.91
C LEU A 168 -17.94 -7.80 -12.10
N GLN A 169 -16.91 -8.61 -11.85
CA GLN A 169 -16.11 -9.22 -12.90
C GLN A 169 -16.95 -10.17 -13.76
N LEU A 170 -17.81 -10.98 -13.13
CA LEU A 170 -18.73 -11.85 -13.83
C LEU A 170 -19.71 -11.04 -14.69
N GLN A 171 -20.26 -9.94 -14.18
CA GLN A 171 -21.12 -9.06 -14.98
C GLN A 171 -20.38 -8.50 -16.21
N LYS A 172 -19.16 -8.01 -16.04
CA LYS A 172 -18.32 -7.52 -17.15
C LYS A 172 -18.00 -8.62 -18.16
N ASN A 173 -17.64 -9.80 -17.68
CA ASN A 173 -17.34 -10.95 -18.53
C ASN A 173 -18.59 -11.38 -19.32
N SER A 174 -19.75 -11.44 -18.67
CA SER A 174 -21.01 -11.76 -19.35
C SER A 174 -21.34 -10.74 -20.45
N LEU A 175 -21.16 -9.44 -20.19
CA LEU A 175 -21.35 -8.41 -21.21
C LEU A 175 -20.35 -8.54 -22.37
N ALA A 176 -19.09 -8.82 -22.08
CA ALA A 176 -18.06 -9.04 -23.10
C ALA A 176 -18.35 -10.30 -23.93
N CYS A 177 -18.78 -11.39 -23.31
CA CYS A 177 -19.20 -12.61 -24.00
C CYS A 177 -20.39 -12.34 -24.90
N LEU A 178 -21.41 -11.62 -24.41
CA LEU A 178 -22.56 -11.21 -25.22
C LEU A 178 -22.07 -10.40 -26.43
N ALA A 179 -21.30 -9.34 -26.22
CA ALA A 179 -20.77 -8.49 -27.29
C ALA A 179 -19.93 -9.26 -28.34
N ALA A 180 -19.27 -10.35 -27.96
CA ALA A 180 -18.46 -11.19 -28.83
C ALA A 180 -19.21 -12.34 -29.49
N MET A 181 -20.51 -12.55 -29.20
CA MET A 181 -21.28 -13.67 -29.74
C MET A 181 -21.39 -13.60 -31.27
N ASN A 182 -21.09 -14.72 -31.93
CA ASN A 182 -21.30 -14.87 -33.37
C ASN A 182 -22.77 -15.22 -33.69
N GLU A 183 -23.14 -15.24 -34.97
CA GLU A 183 -24.54 -15.49 -35.39
C GLU A 183 -25.02 -16.91 -35.08
N GLU A 184 -24.13 -17.91 -35.15
CA GLU A 184 -24.42 -19.30 -34.83
C GLU A 184 -24.67 -19.51 -33.32
N GLU A 185 -23.87 -18.86 -32.47
CA GLU A 185 -24.04 -18.84 -31.03
C GLU A 185 -25.35 -18.15 -30.63
N ARG A 186 -25.69 -17.04 -31.29
CA ARG A 186 -26.98 -16.34 -31.09
C ARG A 186 -28.17 -17.23 -31.43
N ALA A 187 -28.08 -17.98 -32.53
CA ALA A 187 -29.10 -18.96 -32.91
C ALA A 187 -29.23 -20.09 -31.87
N ASN A 188 -28.11 -20.57 -31.32
CA ASN A 188 -28.11 -21.60 -30.27
C ASN A 188 -28.76 -21.14 -28.96
N PHE A 189 -28.67 -19.85 -28.63
CA PHE A 189 -29.31 -19.26 -27.46
C PHE A 189 -30.74 -18.75 -27.74
N ASN A 190 -31.30 -18.98 -28.92
CA ASN A 190 -32.60 -18.46 -29.36
C ASN A 190 -32.73 -16.93 -29.19
N ILE A 191 -31.64 -16.19 -29.38
CA ILE A 191 -31.65 -14.72 -29.31
C ILE A 191 -32.11 -14.20 -30.68
N SER A 192 -33.30 -13.58 -30.74
CA SER A 192 -33.79 -12.98 -31.98
C SER A 192 -32.97 -11.74 -32.37
N ALA A 193 -32.98 -11.39 -33.66
CA ALA A 193 -32.28 -10.22 -34.18
C ALA A 193 -32.71 -8.92 -33.48
N GLU A 194 -34.01 -8.75 -33.20
CA GLU A 194 -34.55 -7.59 -32.48
C GLU A 194 -34.02 -7.49 -31.03
N ILE A 195 -33.93 -8.62 -30.32
CA ILE A 195 -33.38 -8.66 -28.95
C ILE A 195 -31.89 -8.36 -28.97
N TRP A 196 -31.17 -8.89 -29.96
CA TRP A 196 -29.75 -8.62 -30.12
C TRP A 196 -29.45 -7.15 -30.42
N GLU A 197 -30.20 -6.51 -31.31
CA GLU A 197 -30.02 -5.07 -31.60
C GLU A 197 -30.32 -4.20 -30.37
N GLY A 198 -31.36 -4.53 -29.60
CA GLY A 198 -31.65 -3.86 -28.32
C GLY A 198 -30.53 -4.02 -27.29
N LEU A 199 -29.98 -5.23 -27.16
CA LEU A 199 -28.84 -5.50 -26.27
C LEU A 199 -27.57 -4.77 -26.74
N GLN A 200 -27.31 -4.75 -28.03
CA GLN A 200 -26.14 -4.08 -28.61
C GLN A 200 -26.21 -2.57 -28.38
N SER A 201 -27.39 -1.95 -28.57
CA SER A 201 -27.59 -0.54 -28.24
C SER A 201 -27.28 -0.25 -26.77
N ALA A 202 -27.78 -1.09 -25.84
CA ALA A 202 -27.57 -0.91 -24.40
C ALA A 202 -26.11 -1.15 -23.97
N ILE A 203 -25.36 -2.01 -24.66
CA ILE A 203 -23.93 -2.26 -24.40
C ILE A 203 -23.06 -1.10 -24.90
N THR A 204 -23.45 -0.44 -25.99
CA THR A 204 -22.64 0.62 -26.63
C THR A 204 -22.84 2.00 -25.97
N GLU A 205 -23.94 2.19 -25.22
CA GLU A 205 -24.24 3.42 -24.47
C GLU A 205 -23.60 3.48 -23.06
N VAL A 206 -22.99 2.40 -22.58
CA VAL A 206 -22.31 2.28 -21.27
C VAL A 206 -20.80 2.47 -21.40
#